data_AF-A0AAW2MGX9-F1
#
_entry.id   AF-A0AAW2MGX9-F1
#
_cell.length_a   1.000
_cell.length_b   1.000
_cell.length_c   1.000
_cell.angle_alpha   90.00
_cell.angle_beta   90.00
_cell.angle_gamma   90.00
#
_symmetry.space_group_name_H-M   'P 1'
#
loop_
_entity.id
_entity.type
_entity.pdbx_description
1 polymer ?
#
loop_
_entity_poly.entity_id
_entity_poly.type
_entity_poly.pdbx_seq_one_letter_code
_entity_poly.pdbx_strand_id
1 'polypeptide(L)'
;MAFRSREMMKKILKKVGGEQNLAPGVKEQLKKSVPDSKVVMGRAHRGLYAGRHIQFGNRVSEDGGNKTRRTWKPNVQEKRLFSYILDRHIRVKVTTHALRCIDKAGGIDEYLLKTPYHKMDTEMGLFWKTKIEKMYQDLGEMEVVFFSPEDEANFEEQFKELKLEMKAARREARRKMYGSTATQESIKDGEDAGEASEGASRNEDGGSHADLHEPMVANA
;
A
#
# COMPACT_ATOMS: atom_id res chain seq x y z
N MET A 1 -9.63 21.70 16.29
CA MET A 1 -9.93 21.81 14.83
C MET A 1 -10.81 20.65 14.30
N ALA A 2 -11.22 19.65 15.09
CA ALA A 2 -12.09 18.56 14.60
C ALA A 2 -13.60 18.80 14.78
N PHE A 3 -14.01 19.84 15.52
CA PHE A 3 -15.40 20.34 15.50
C PHE A 3 -15.82 20.72 14.07
N ARG A 4 -14.91 21.29 13.27
CA ARG A 4 -15.18 21.67 11.89
C ARG A 4 -15.56 20.49 10.99
N SER A 5 -14.96 19.30 11.13
CA SER A 5 -15.25 18.18 10.21
C SER A 5 -16.59 17.51 10.52
N ARG A 6 -16.90 17.20 11.80
CA ARG A 6 -18.22 16.67 12.17
C ARG A 6 -19.33 17.68 11.90
N GLU A 7 -19.10 18.97 12.17
CA GLU A 7 -20.07 20.02 11.85
C GLU A 7 -20.20 20.26 10.34
N MET A 8 -19.11 20.28 9.59
CA MET A 8 -19.16 20.35 8.12
C MET A 8 -19.94 19.16 7.56
N MET A 9 -19.72 17.97 8.09
CA MET A 9 -20.44 16.78 7.64
C MET A 9 -21.91 16.80 8.04
N LYS A 10 -22.25 17.24 9.25
CA LYS A 10 -23.65 17.52 9.64
C LYS A 10 -24.29 18.57 8.74
N LYS A 11 -23.55 19.61 8.35
CA LYS A 11 -24.01 20.63 7.39
C LYS A 11 -24.22 20.04 5.99
N ILE A 12 -23.32 19.19 5.50
CA ILE A 12 -23.45 18.48 4.23
C ILE A 12 -24.67 17.56 4.26
N LEU A 13 -24.80 16.72 5.28
CA LEU A 13 -25.96 15.85 5.50
C LEU A 13 -27.27 16.63 5.57
N LYS A 14 -27.27 17.80 6.24
CA LYS A 14 -28.43 18.69 6.28
C LYS A 14 -28.76 19.28 4.90
N LYS A 15 -27.75 19.60 4.08
CA LYS A 15 -27.93 20.06 2.68
C LYS A 15 -28.47 18.98 1.76
N VAL A 16 -28.07 17.72 1.96
CA VAL A 16 -28.54 16.56 1.17
C VAL A 16 -29.93 16.05 1.65
N GLY A 17 -30.53 16.70 2.65
CA GLY A 17 -31.87 16.35 3.16
C GLY A 17 -31.88 15.18 4.16
N GLY A 18 -30.74 14.90 4.79
CA GLY A 18 -30.59 13.88 5.84
C GLY A 18 -30.08 12.53 5.32
N GLU A 19 -29.85 11.59 6.24
CA GLU A 19 -29.33 10.25 5.92
C GLU A 19 -30.31 9.34 5.17
N GLN A 20 -31.56 9.77 4.99
CA GLN A 20 -32.63 8.99 4.36
C GLN A 20 -32.60 9.12 2.82
N ASN A 21 -32.08 10.24 2.29
CA ASN A 21 -32.00 10.49 0.85
C ASN A 21 -30.70 9.97 0.21
N LEU A 22 -29.77 9.42 1.00
CA LEU A 22 -28.55 8.82 0.48
C LEU A 22 -28.83 7.40 0.00
N ALA A 23 -28.31 7.05 -1.18
CA ALA A 23 -28.27 5.66 -1.63
C ALA A 23 -27.63 4.77 -0.54
N PRO A 24 -28.14 3.54 -0.32
CA PRO A 24 -27.73 2.70 0.80
C PRO A 24 -26.22 2.44 0.83
N GLY A 25 -25.58 2.24 -0.34
CA GLY A 25 -24.12 2.08 -0.43
C GLY A 25 -23.34 3.33 -0.01
N VAL A 26 -23.80 4.53 -0.36
CA VAL A 26 -23.14 5.80 0.02
C VAL A 26 -23.27 6.03 1.52
N LYS A 27 -24.41 5.65 2.12
CA LYS A 27 -24.63 5.71 3.56
C LYS A 27 -23.67 4.80 4.34
N GLU A 28 -23.43 3.59 3.84
CA GLU A 28 -22.47 2.66 4.44
C GLU A 28 -21.02 3.15 4.32
N GLN A 29 -20.65 3.70 3.17
CA GLN A 29 -19.33 4.32 2.97
C GLN A 29 -19.11 5.52 3.91
N LEU A 30 -20.14 6.35 4.10
CA LEU A 30 -20.10 7.48 5.02
C LEU A 30 -19.88 7.03 6.47
N LYS A 31 -20.60 6.00 6.93
CA LYS A 31 -20.39 5.44 8.28
C LYS A 31 -18.96 4.93 8.50
N LYS A 32 -18.29 4.46 7.45
CA LYS A 32 -16.92 3.94 7.52
C LYS A 32 -15.88 5.06 7.67
N SER A 33 -16.13 6.23 7.07
CA SER A 33 -15.22 7.38 7.06
C SER A 33 -15.41 8.33 8.25
N VAL A 34 -16.56 8.25 8.93
CA VAL A 34 -16.89 9.11 10.07
C VAL A 34 -16.60 8.40 11.40
N PRO A 35 -15.96 9.07 12.38
CA PRO A 35 -15.84 8.53 13.72
C PRO A 35 -17.22 8.48 14.41
N ASP A 36 -17.69 7.28 14.72
CA ASP A 36 -19.03 7.02 15.28
C ASP A 36 -19.08 7.18 16.82
N SER A 37 -17.92 7.34 17.47
CA SER A 37 -17.88 7.29 18.93
C SER A 37 -18.35 8.57 19.61
N LYS A 38 -19.25 8.34 20.57
CA LYS A 38 -19.68 9.30 21.57
C LYS A 38 -18.66 9.34 22.71
N VAL A 39 -17.65 10.20 22.56
CA VAL A 39 -16.65 10.42 23.60
C VAL A 39 -17.28 11.16 24.78
N VAL A 40 -17.43 10.47 25.92
CA VAL A 40 -17.99 11.07 27.14
C VAL A 40 -16.96 11.88 27.92
N MET A 41 -15.68 11.51 27.83
CA MET A 41 -14.62 12.13 28.64
C MET A 41 -13.82 13.16 27.82
N GLY A 42 -13.82 14.42 28.27
CA GLY A 42 -13.08 15.51 27.60
C GLY A 42 -11.58 15.23 27.42
N ARG A 43 -10.98 14.47 28.37
CA ARG A 43 -9.58 14.05 28.31
C ARG A 43 -9.25 13.08 27.17
N ALA A 44 -10.24 12.36 26.63
CA ALA A 44 -9.99 11.40 25.55
C ALA A 44 -9.73 12.08 24.22
N HIS A 45 -10.23 13.30 23.99
CA HIS A 45 -9.93 14.03 22.75
C HIS A 45 -8.43 14.38 22.60
N ARG A 46 -7.67 14.38 23.71
CA ARG A 46 -6.24 14.72 23.77
C ARG A 46 -5.31 13.50 23.93
N GLY A 47 -5.82 12.28 23.85
CA GLY A 47 -5.02 11.08 24.07
C GLY A 47 -5.59 9.86 23.38
N LEU A 48 -4.85 8.77 23.36
CA LEU A 48 -5.24 7.54 22.66
C LEU A 48 -5.89 6.56 23.64
N TYR A 49 -7.21 6.40 23.53
CA TYR A 49 -7.99 5.58 24.45
C TYR A 49 -8.50 4.27 23.84
N ALA A 50 -8.46 4.12 22.52
CA ALA A 50 -8.84 2.92 21.78
C ALA A 50 -10.22 2.37 22.20
N GLY A 51 -11.27 3.19 22.15
CA GLY A 51 -12.64 2.79 22.54
C GLY A 51 -12.88 2.62 24.04
N ARG A 52 -11.86 2.75 24.89
CA ARG A 52 -12.05 2.65 26.35
C ARG A 52 -12.57 3.95 26.89
N HIS A 53 -13.74 3.92 27.51
CA HIS A 53 -14.37 5.06 28.16
C HIS A 53 -14.63 4.82 29.65
N ILE A 54 -14.96 5.91 30.35
CA ILE A 54 -15.45 5.83 31.72
C ILE A 54 -16.80 5.12 31.69
N GLN A 55 -16.95 4.09 32.52
CA GLN A 55 -18.23 3.42 32.71
C GLN A 55 -18.88 3.95 34.00
N PHE A 56 -20.19 4.15 33.95
CA PHE A 56 -21.00 4.56 35.09
C PHE A 56 -21.94 3.41 35.46
N GLY A 57 -22.15 3.18 36.75
CA GLY A 57 -23.05 2.14 37.23
C GLY A 57 -23.10 2.09 38.74
N ASN A 58 -23.43 0.92 39.29
CA ASN A 58 -23.65 0.75 40.72
C ASN A 58 -22.71 -0.32 41.29
N ARG A 59 -22.30 -0.16 42.55
CA ARG A 59 -21.87 -1.25 43.42
C ARG A 59 -23.13 -1.80 44.08
N VAL A 60 -23.32 -3.12 44.03
CA VAL A 60 -24.40 -3.81 44.74
C VAL A 60 -23.76 -4.51 45.93
N SER A 61 -24.31 -4.35 47.14
CA SER A 61 -23.87 -5.11 48.31
C SER A 61 -24.26 -6.58 48.15
N GLU A 62 -23.39 -7.48 48.59
CA GLU A 62 -23.57 -8.94 48.48
C GLU A 62 -24.80 -9.42 49.26
N ASP A 63 -24.94 -9.01 50.53
CA ASP A 63 -26.00 -9.53 51.40
C ASP A 63 -27.35 -8.80 51.25
N GLY A 64 -27.31 -7.47 51.09
CA GLY A 64 -28.51 -6.62 51.20
C GLY A 64 -29.02 -6.01 49.90
N GLY A 65 -28.40 -6.30 48.74
CA GLY A 65 -28.80 -5.73 47.44
C GLY A 65 -28.75 -4.19 47.34
N ASN A 66 -28.16 -3.50 48.31
CA ASN A 66 -28.07 -2.04 48.37
C ASN A 66 -27.21 -1.51 47.21
N LYS A 67 -27.74 -0.53 46.47
CA LYS A 67 -27.11 0.02 45.27
C LYS A 67 -26.45 1.37 45.56
N THR A 68 -25.13 1.44 45.49
CA THR A 68 -24.37 2.69 45.58
C THR A 68 -23.80 3.07 44.22
N ARG A 69 -23.95 4.34 43.80
CA ARG A 69 -23.38 4.82 42.52
C ARG A 69 -21.85 4.72 42.54
N ARG A 70 -21.25 4.23 41.46
CA ARG A 70 -19.79 4.19 41.28
C ARG A 70 -19.38 4.40 39.83
N THR A 71 -18.11 4.74 39.64
CA THR A 71 -17.54 5.06 38.33
C THR A 71 -16.26 4.25 38.11
N TRP A 72 -16.13 3.60 36.96
CA TRP A 72 -14.91 2.88 36.57
C TRP A 72 -14.11 3.72 35.58
N LYS A 73 -12.87 4.05 35.97
CA LYS A 73 -11.95 4.82 35.12
C LYS A 73 -11.03 3.85 34.37
N PRO A 74 -10.77 4.07 33.06
CA PRO A 74 -9.74 3.31 32.36
C PRO A 74 -8.35 3.62 32.93
N ASN A 75 -7.45 2.63 32.86
CA ASN A 75 -6.04 2.80 33.23
C ASN A 75 -5.31 3.58 32.12
N VAL A 76 -4.88 4.81 32.44
CA VAL A 76 -4.24 5.75 31.51
C VAL A 76 -2.85 6.08 32.02
N GLN A 77 -1.86 5.96 31.15
CA GLN A 77 -0.46 6.20 31.44
C GLN A 77 0.10 7.23 30.46
N GLU A 78 1.00 8.09 30.91
CA GLU A 78 1.75 8.96 30.01
C GLU A 78 3.01 8.23 29.54
N LYS A 79 3.14 8.05 28.22
CA LYS A 79 4.28 7.33 27.62
C LYS A 79 4.84 8.12 26.45
N ARG A 80 6.14 7.90 26.20
CA ARG A 80 6.87 8.37 25.02
C ARG A 80 6.86 7.23 24.01
N LEU A 81 6.23 7.45 22.86
CA LEU A 81 6.20 6.50 21.75
C LEU A 81 7.04 7.06 20.61
N PHE A 82 7.91 6.25 20.03
CA PHE A 82 8.69 6.65 18.87
C PHE A 82 7.85 6.52 17.60
N SER A 83 7.84 7.57 16.78
CA SER A 83 7.22 7.59 15.44
C SER A 83 8.35 7.57 14.42
N TYR A 84 8.34 6.56 13.55
CA TYR A 84 9.33 6.36 12.51
C TYR A 84 9.24 7.44 11.44
N ILE A 85 8.02 7.80 11.02
CA ILE A 85 7.86 8.78 9.95
C ILE A 85 8.16 10.22 10.37
N LEU A 86 8.02 10.52 11.66
CA LEU A 86 8.36 11.83 12.23
C LEU A 86 9.77 11.88 12.83
N ASP A 87 10.48 10.75 12.82
CA ASP A 87 11.79 10.53 13.45
C ASP A 87 11.92 11.15 14.85
N ARG A 88 10.88 11.00 15.67
CA ARG A 88 10.83 11.63 16.99
C ARG A 88 9.95 10.90 17.98
N HIS A 89 10.25 11.11 19.25
CA HIS A 89 9.42 10.64 20.35
C HIS A 89 8.23 11.56 20.59
N ILE A 90 7.03 10.99 20.59
CA ILE A 90 5.77 11.67 20.87
C ILE A 90 5.31 11.30 22.28
N ARG A 91 5.03 12.32 23.10
CA ARG A 91 4.44 12.14 24.43
C ARG A 91 2.93 12.12 24.33
N VAL A 92 2.32 11.01 24.76
CA VAL A 92 0.86 10.85 24.78
C VAL A 92 0.36 10.20 26.05
N LYS A 93 -0.87 10.58 26.41
CA LYS A 93 -1.69 9.80 27.35
C LYS A 93 -2.35 8.66 26.60
N VAL A 94 -1.98 7.45 26.96
CA VAL A 94 -2.41 6.20 26.33
C VAL A 94 -3.04 5.28 27.36
N THR A 95 -4.10 4.58 26.99
CA THR A 95 -4.61 3.48 27.81
C THR A 95 -3.71 2.26 27.68
N THR A 96 -3.67 1.40 28.71
CA THR A 96 -2.93 0.12 28.62
C THR A 96 -3.44 -0.76 27.48
N HIS A 97 -4.74 -0.68 27.16
CA HIS A 97 -5.31 -1.34 26.00
C HIS A 97 -4.77 -0.79 24.69
N ALA A 98 -4.68 0.55 24.56
CA ALA A 98 -4.12 1.19 23.38
C ALA A 98 -2.64 0.82 23.20
N LEU A 99 -1.85 0.79 24.28
CA LEU A 99 -0.45 0.34 24.25
C LEU A 99 -0.33 -1.08 23.67
N ARG A 100 -1.11 -2.04 24.18
CA ARG A 100 -1.11 -3.41 23.65
C ARG A 100 -1.49 -3.47 22.16
N CYS A 101 -2.41 -2.61 21.71
CA CYS A 101 -2.79 -2.54 20.31
C CYS A 101 -1.69 -1.91 19.44
N ILE A 102 -0.94 -0.96 19.97
CA ILE A 102 0.22 -0.34 19.31
C ILE A 102 1.34 -1.38 19.15
N ASP A 103 1.63 -2.14 20.21
CA ASP A 103 2.64 -3.20 20.17
C ASP A 103 2.23 -4.29 19.17
N LYS A 104 0.96 -4.71 19.18
CA LYS A 104 0.44 -5.67 18.20
C LYS A 104 0.51 -5.14 16.76
N ALA A 105 0.35 -3.84 16.58
CA ALA A 105 0.40 -3.22 15.27
C ALA A 105 1.83 -3.04 14.77
N GLY A 106 2.87 -3.07 15.61
CA GLY A 106 4.27 -2.85 15.23
C GLY A 106 4.80 -1.43 15.49
N GLY A 107 3.99 -0.56 16.09
CA GLY A 107 4.38 0.84 16.34
C GLY A 107 3.19 1.80 16.29
N ILE A 108 3.44 3.07 16.64
CA ILE A 108 2.38 4.09 16.68
C ILE A 108 1.88 4.46 15.28
N ASP A 109 2.79 4.58 14.32
CA ASP A 109 2.44 4.97 12.94
C ASP A 109 1.60 3.89 12.28
N GLU A 110 2.05 2.64 12.37
CA GLU A 110 1.31 1.48 11.89
C GLU A 110 -0.05 1.32 12.57
N TYR A 111 -0.13 1.57 13.87
CA TYR A 111 -1.40 1.55 14.60
C TYR A 111 -2.38 2.58 14.03
N LEU A 112 -1.93 3.82 13.78
CA LEU A 112 -2.78 4.88 13.26
C LEU A 112 -3.24 4.60 11.82
N LEU A 113 -2.36 4.04 10.98
CA LEU A 113 -2.69 3.65 9.60
C LEU A 113 -3.68 2.48 9.56
N LYS A 114 -3.42 1.40 10.33
CA LYS A 114 -4.26 0.20 10.37
C LYS A 114 -5.62 0.45 11.02
N THR A 115 -5.72 1.41 11.95
CA THR A 115 -6.98 1.69 12.64
C THR A 115 -7.95 2.42 11.71
N PRO A 116 -9.16 1.88 11.48
CA PRO A 116 -10.12 2.53 10.61
C PRO A 116 -10.71 3.80 11.26
N TYR A 117 -11.15 4.75 10.42
CA TYR A 117 -11.65 6.06 10.85
C TYR A 117 -12.83 5.96 11.84
N HIS A 118 -13.74 5.00 11.66
CA HIS A 118 -14.85 4.78 12.58
C HIS A 118 -14.44 4.35 14.00
N LYS A 119 -13.28 3.68 14.18
CA LYS A 119 -12.74 3.28 15.50
C LYS A 119 -11.83 4.34 16.12
N MET A 120 -11.50 5.39 15.38
CA MET A 120 -10.69 6.49 15.88
C MET A 120 -11.58 7.49 16.60
N ASP A 121 -11.60 7.41 17.92
CA ASP A 121 -12.49 8.24 18.73
C ASP A 121 -11.92 9.63 19.02
N THR A 122 -10.59 9.71 18.97
CA THR A 122 -9.81 10.85 19.43
C THR A 122 -9.55 11.82 18.28
N GLU A 123 -9.84 13.11 18.48
CA GLU A 123 -9.53 14.18 17.50
C GLU A 123 -8.04 14.24 17.13
N MET A 124 -7.18 14.17 18.14
CA MET A 124 -5.73 14.06 17.98
C MET A 124 -5.33 12.84 17.15
N GLY A 125 -6.01 11.70 17.32
CA GLY A 125 -5.77 10.48 16.56
C GLY A 125 -6.09 10.66 15.08
N LEU A 126 -7.24 11.25 14.75
CA LEU A 126 -7.57 11.59 13.36
C LEU A 126 -6.55 12.54 12.75
N PHE A 127 -6.19 13.61 13.46
CA PHE A 127 -5.22 14.59 12.98
C PHE A 127 -3.86 13.96 12.68
N TRP A 128 -3.38 13.08 13.56
CA TRP A 128 -2.12 12.38 13.33
C TRP A 128 -2.21 11.35 12.22
N LYS A 129 -3.32 10.61 12.13
CA LYS A 129 -3.54 9.70 11.02
C LYS A 129 -3.46 10.43 9.68
N THR A 130 -4.20 11.53 9.51
CA THR A 130 -4.17 12.32 8.27
C THR A 130 -2.78 12.90 7.98
N LYS A 131 -2.06 13.31 9.03
CA LYS A 131 -0.70 13.84 8.88
C LYS A 131 0.26 12.75 8.43
N ILE A 132 0.19 11.56 9.04
CA ILE A 132 1.05 10.42 8.73
C ILE A 132 0.74 9.88 7.34
N GLU A 133 -0.54 9.72 6.98
CA GLU A 133 -0.95 9.31 5.63
C GLU A 133 -0.38 10.25 4.56
N LYS A 134 -0.47 11.58 4.78
CA LYS A 134 0.12 12.56 3.88
C LYS A 134 1.64 12.39 3.75
N MET A 135 2.35 12.28 4.87
CA MET A 135 3.80 12.11 4.85
C MET A 135 4.21 10.80 4.14
N TYR A 136 3.42 9.74 4.27
CA TYR A 136 3.67 8.48 3.52
C TYR A 136 3.37 8.61 2.03
N GLN A 137 2.38 9.43 1.64
CA GLN A 137 2.13 9.76 0.24
C GLN A 137 3.31 10.55 -0.32
N ASP A 138 3.75 11.60 0.38
CA ASP A 138 4.90 12.42 0.01
C ASP A 138 6.19 11.55 -0.12
N LEU A 139 6.40 10.59 0.77
CA LEU A 139 7.49 9.61 0.69
C LEU A 139 7.35 8.61 -0.46
N GLY A 140 6.11 8.22 -0.81
CA GLY A 140 5.83 7.28 -1.90
C GLY A 140 5.93 7.92 -3.29
N GLU A 141 5.62 9.21 -3.39
CA GLU A 141 5.86 10.03 -4.59
C GLU A 141 7.33 10.39 -4.78
N MET A 142 8.14 10.27 -3.72
CA MET A 142 9.58 10.44 -3.82
C MET A 142 10.15 9.27 -4.62
N GLU A 143 10.52 9.53 -5.88
CA GLU A 143 11.28 8.59 -6.67
C GLU A 143 12.62 8.37 -5.97
N VAL A 144 12.76 7.21 -5.31
CA VAL A 144 14.05 6.78 -4.76
C VAL A 144 14.87 6.28 -5.95
N VAL A 145 15.40 7.22 -6.71
CA VAL A 145 16.32 6.91 -7.81
C VAL A 145 17.65 6.55 -7.18
N PHE A 146 18.10 5.30 -7.36
CA PHE A 146 19.40 4.83 -6.84
C PHE A 146 20.58 5.47 -7.59
N PHE A 147 20.31 5.97 -8.79
CA PHE A 147 21.26 6.51 -9.73
C PHE A 147 20.83 7.92 -10.14
N SER A 148 21.78 8.79 -10.52
CA SER A 148 21.43 10.04 -11.17
C SER A 148 20.69 9.73 -12.49
N PRO A 149 19.76 10.58 -12.97
CA PRO A 149 19.20 10.41 -14.32
C PRO A 149 20.28 10.27 -15.41
N GLU A 150 21.45 10.87 -15.20
CA GLU A 150 22.62 10.72 -16.06
C GLU A 150 23.22 9.31 -15.98
N ASP A 151 23.30 8.74 -14.78
CA ASP A 151 23.82 7.39 -14.55
C ASP A 151 22.86 6.35 -15.15
N GLU A 152 21.54 6.54 -15.01
CA GLU A 152 20.54 5.66 -15.63
C GLU A 152 20.69 5.61 -17.16
N ALA A 153 20.91 6.75 -17.80
CA ALA A 153 21.18 6.82 -19.23
C ALA A 153 22.50 6.12 -19.60
N ASN A 154 23.56 6.33 -18.81
CA ASN A 154 24.85 5.66 -19.02
C ASN A 154 24.73 4.13 -18.90
N PHE A 155 23.96 3.63 -17.93
CA PHE A 155 23.73 2.18 -17.81
C PHE A 155 22.94 1.63 -18.99
N GLU A 156 21.93 2.34 -19.47
CA GLU A 156 21.18 1.91 -20.65
C GLU A 156 22.06 1.80 -21.89
N GLU A 157 22.97 2.75 -22.10
CA GLU A 157 23.93 2.73 -23.20
C GLU A 157 24.92 1.58 -23.04
N GLN A 158 25.49 1.39 -21.84
CA GLN A 158 26.37 0.26 -21.52
C GLN A 158 25.70 -1.10 -21.76
N PHE A 159 24.44 -1.28 -21.37
CA PHE A 159 23.70 -2.52 -21.61
C PHE A 159 23.38 -2.76 -23.09
N LYS A 160 23.14 -1.69 -23.87
CA LYS A 160 22.94 -1.78 -25.33
C LYS A 160 24.22 -2.20 -26.03
N GLU A 161 25.35 -1.62 -25.66
CA GLU A 161 26.68 -2.00 -26.16
C GLU A 161 27.00 -3.46 -25.80
N LEU A 162 26.84 -3.87 -24.54
CA LEU A 162 27.04 -5.25 -24.11
C LEU A 162 26.18 -6.24 -24.90
N LYS A 163 24.90 -5.92 -25.17
CA LYS A 163 24.02 -6.77 -25.99
C LYS A 163 24.51 -6.86 -27.44
N LEU A 164 24.98 -5.76 -28.02
CA LEU A 164 25.51 -5.73 -29.37
C LEU A 164 26.80 -6.55 -29.47
N GLU A 165 27.71 -6.39 -28.51
CA GLU A 165 28.93 -7.19 -28.40
C GLU A 165 28.61 -8.68 -28.25
N MET A 166 27.70 -9.03 -27.34
CA MET A 166 27.30 -10.41 -27.12
C MET A 166 26.64 -11.02 -28.38
N LYS A 167 25.86 -10.23 -29.12
CA LYS A 167 25.25 -10.65 -30.41
C LYS A 167 26.31 -10.81 -31.50
N ALA A 168 27.30 -9.91 -31.57
CA ALA A 168 28.41 -9.98 -32.50
C ALA A 168 29.31 -11.20 -32.21
N ALA A 169 29.66 -11.42 -30.94
CA ALA A 169 30.41 -12.60 -30.48
C ALA A 169 29.66 -13.91 -30.81
N ARG A 170 28.34 -13.95 -30.60
CA ARG A 170 27.51 -15.10 -30.99
C ARG A 170 27.50 -15.32 -32.50
N ARG A 171 27.45 -14.26 -33.30
CA ARG A 171 27.51 -14.32 -34.77
C ARG A 171 28.88 -14.81 -35.24
N GLU A 172 29.96 -14.36 -34.61
CA GLU A 172 31.32 -14.77 -34.92
C GLU A 172 31.58 -16.23 -34.52
N ALA A 173 31.12 -16.66 -33.34
CA ALA A 173 31.18 -18.06 -32.92
C ALA A 173 30.41 -18.97 -33.89
N ARG A 174 29.22 -18.53 -34.34
CA ARG A 174 28.45 -19.25 -35.37
C ARG A 174 29.20 -19.30 -36.71
N ARG A 175 29.89 -18.21 -37.10
CA ARG A 175 30.75 -18.16 -38.28
C ARG A 175 31.97 -19.08 -38.16
N LYS A 176 32.60 -19.19 -36.99
CA LYS A 176 33.72 -20.13 -36.77
C LYS A 176 33.27 -21.59 -36.77
N MET A 177 32.09 -21.88 -36.22
CA MET A 177 31.53 -23.24 -36.18
C MET A 177 31.04 -23.74 -37.55
N TYR A 178 30.41 -22.88 -38.36
CA TYR A 178 29.80 -23.28 -39.64
C TYR A 178 30.50 -22.70 -40.89
N GLY A 179 31.50 -21.82 -40.72
CA GLY A 179 32.18 -21.10 -41.82
C GLY A 179 33.34 -21.85 -42.47
N SER A 180 33.44 -23.16 -42.23
CA SER A 180 34.42 -24.05 -42.86
C SER A 180 33.72 -25.15 -43.67
N THR A 181 32.79 -24.79 -44.55
CA THR A 181 32.35 -25.62 -45.69
C THR A 181 31.70 -24.73 -46.75
N ALA A 182 32.49 -24.02 -47.57
CA ALA A 182 32.10 -23.60 -48.93
C ALA A 182 33.24 -22.83 -49.63
N THR A 183 34.18 -23.55 -50.23
CA THR A 183 34.90 -23.17 -51.45
C THR A 183 35.31 -24.51 -52.08
N GLN A 184 35.01 -24.90 -53.31
CA GLN A 184 34.85 -24.18 -54.58
C GLN A 184 33.81 -24.90 -55.45
N GLU A 185 32.96 -24.16 -56.16
CA GLU A 185 32.63 -24.50 -57.55
C GLU A 185 32.18 -23.23 -58.28
N SER A 186 32.99 -22.85 -59.26
CA SER A 186 32.78 -21.74 -60.18
C SER A 186 32.02 -22.23 -61.41
N ILE A 187 30.86 -21.66 -61.73
CA ILE A 187 30.36 -21.49 -63.11
C ILE A 187 29.52 -20.20 -63.18
N LYS A 188 30.13 -19.23 -63.88
CA LYS A 188 29.64 -18.22 -64.82
C LYS A 188 28.13 -17.96 -65.04
N ASP A 189 27.89 -16.66 -65.29
CA ASP A 189 26.95 -16.01 -66.22
C ASP A 189 25.70 -15.29 -65.65
N GLY A 190 25.57 -14.01 -66.04
CA GLY A 190 24.27 -13.39 -66.34
C GLY A 190 23.87 -12.14 -65.55
N GLU A 191 23.97 -10.98 -66.19
CA GLU A 191 23.33 -9.71 -65.83
C GLU A 191 21.79 -9.81 -65.88
N ASP A 192 21.06 -9.12 -65.00
CA ASP A 192 20.03 -8.12 -65.37
C ASP A 192 19.55 -7.32 -64.14
N ALA A 193 19.19 -6.05 -64.39
CA ALA A 193 18.67 -5.07 -63.45
C ALA A 193 17.15 -5.21 -63.23
N GLY A 194 16.63 -4.67 -62.12
CA GLY A 194 15.18 -4.52 -61.93
C GLY A 194 14.75 -4.05 -60.53
N GLU A 195 14.35 -2.79 -60.44
CA GLU A 195 13.71 -2.10 -59.32
C GLU A 195 12.22 -2.48 -59.15
N ALA A 196 11.66 -2.14 -57.96
CA ALA A 196 10.23 -2.10 -57.56
C ALA A 196 9.57 -3.46 -57.23
N SER A 197 8.65 -3.65 -56.26
CA SER A 197 7.93 -2.81 -55.29
C SER A 197 7.11 -3.74 -54.35
N GLU A 198 6.81 -3.26 -53.14
CA GLU A 198 5.59 -3.48 -52.33
C GLU A 198 5.00 -4.89 -52.07
N GLY A 199 4.99 -5.26 -50.79
CA GLY A 199 3.75 -5.54 -50.02
C GLY A 199 3.05 -6.90 -50.18
N ALA A 200 3.04 -7.70 -49.10
CA ALA A 200 1.85 -8.40 -48.64
C ALA A 200 2.07 -9.03 -47.25
N SER A 201 1.29 -8.57 -46.29
CA SER A 201 1.02 -9.26 -45.03
C SER A 201 0.18 -10.51 -45.28
N ARG A 202 0.45 -11.60 -44.55
CA ARG A 202 -0.53 -12.65 -44.29
C ARG A 202 -0.19 -13.37 -42.99
N ASN A 203 -1.04 -13.14 -41.99
CA ASN A 203 -1.19 -13.99 -40.82
C ASN A 203 -1.86 -15.29 -41.25
N GLU A 204 -1.39 -16.44 -40.77
CA GLU A 204 -2.26 -17.58 -40.47
C GLU A 204 -1.78 -18.24 -39.17
N ASP A 205 -2.66 -18.19 -38.18
CA ASP A 205 -2.63 -18.96 -36.94
C ASP A 205 -3.14 -20.40 -37.18
N GLY A 206 -2.64 -21.32 -36.36
CA GLY A 206 -3.22 -22.65 -36.11
C GLY A 206 -2.30 -23.79 -36.57
N GLY A 207 -1.82 -24.72 -35.75
CA GLY A 207 -2.20 -25.14 -34.41
C GLY A 207 -2.09 -26.67 -34.33
N SER A 208 -1.72 -27.19 -33.14
CA SER A 208 -1.75 -28.61 -32.70
C SER A 208 -0.58 -29.50 -33.21
N HIS A 209 -0.02 -30.48 -32.49
CA HIS A 209 -0.21 -31.06 -31.16
C HIS A 209 0.84 -32.20 -31.03
N ALA A 210 1.47 -32.38 -29.86
CA ALA A 210 1.69 -33.69 -29.23
C ALA A 210 2.55 -33.54 -27.95
N ASP A 211 1.93 -33.92 -26.83
CA ASP A 211 2.49 -34.09 -25.50
C ASP A 211 3.38 -35.35 -25.37
N LEU A 212 3.97 -35.50 -24.17
CA LEU A 212 4.63 -36.64 -23.51
C LEU A 212 6.18 -36.52 -23.48
N HIS A 213 6.88 -36.57 -22.34
CA HIS A 213 6.66 -37.41 -21.15
C HIS A 213 7.33 -36.85 -19.86
N GLU A 214 6.75 -37.24 -18.72
CA GLU A 214 6.91 -36.84 -17.31
C GLU A 214 8.21 -37.33 -16.57
N PRO A 215 8.42 -37.06 -15.26
CA PRO A 215 9.69 -36.66 -14.65
C PRO A 215 10.47 -37.79 -13.96
N MET A 216 11.78 -37.58 -13.74
CA MET A 216 12.57 -38.44 -12.85
C MET A 216 12.59 -37.87 -11.43
N VAL A 217 11.89 -38.55 -10.51
CA VAL A 217 12.14 -38.53 -9.07
C VAL A 217 12.76 -39.88 -8.72
N ALA A 218 13.98 -39.87 -8.17
CA ALA A 218 14.63 -41.06 -7.62
C ALA A 218 14.48 -41.04 -6.09
N ASN A 219 13.84 -42.08 -5.56
CA ASN A 219 13.81 -42.38 -4.12
C ASN A 219 15.10 -43.07 -3.68
N ALA A 220 15.52 -42.75 -2.45
CA ALA A 220 16.05 -43.69 -1.48
C ALA A 220 15.40 -43.38 -0.13
#